data_AF-A0A915N366-F1
#
_entry.id   AF-A0A915N366-F1
#
_cell.length_a   1.000
_cell.length_b   1.000
_cell.length_c   1.000
_cell.angle_alpha   90.00
_cell.angle_beta   90.00
_cell.angle_gamma   90.00
#
_symmetry.space_group_name_H-M   'P 1'
#
loop_
_entity.id
_entity.type
_entity.pdbx_description
1 polymer ?
#
loop_
_entity_poly.entity_id
_entity_poly.type
_entity_poly.pdbx_seq_one_letter_code
_entity_poly.pdbx_strand_id
1 'polypeptide(L)'
;MSVPVKRPPPTILMWNKIFGSSLAESLLQYKNDGQCSYKCIYTDNRSLEQTASILVFHIRDNLDEMPEHRTPQQLYTFFILESPPHTWGLGRDISPDFFNISMTYRADSDVHYPYDMFEEYTRKDLESGLVTYDQIWTENEVNN
;
A
#
# COMPACT_ATOMS: atom_id res chain seq x y z
N MET A 1 30.40 -9.56 20.03
CA MET A 1 29.43 -10.07 19.03
C MET A 1 28.04 -9.79 19.55
N SER A 2 27.30 -8.85 18.96
CA SER A 2 25.93 -8.54 19.36
C SER A 2 24.98 -9.62 18.83
N VAL A 3 24.21 -10.25 19.71
CA VAL A 3 23.16 -11.21 19.32
C VAL A 3 22.08 -10.44 18.53
N PRO A 4 21.64 -10.91 17.35
CA PRO A 4 20.55 -10.27 16.64
C PRO A 4 19.27 -10.40 17.46
N VAL A 5 18.73 -9.28 17.92
CA VAL A 5 17.42 -9.25 18.59
C VAL A 5 16.35 -9.54 17.52
N LYS A 6 15.77 -10.74 17.55
CA LYS A 6 14.59 -11.06 16.74
C LYS A 6 13.42 -10.22 17.24
N ARG A 7 13.09 -9.14 16.52
CA ARG A 7 11.85 -8.39 16.75
C ARG A 7 10.68 -9.16 16.13
N PRO A 8 9.49 -9.13 16.74
CA PRO A 8 8.30 -9.65 16.08
C PRO A 8 8.06 -8.90 14.75
N PRO A 9 7.44 -9.56 13.76
CA PRO A 9 6.95 -8.90 12.55
C PRO A 9 6.12 -7.66 12.88
N PRO A 10 6.31 -6.52 12.19
CA PRO A 10 5.46 -5.36 12.38
C PRO A 10 4.02 -5.67 11.94
N THR A 11 3.06 -5.15 12.70
CA THR A 11 1.63 -5.21 12.36
C THR A 11 1.25 -3.96 11.57
N ILE A 12 0.65 -4.18 10.40
CA ILE A 12 0.09 -3.17 9.52
C ILE A 12 -1.43 -3.32 9.59
N LEU A 13 -2.08 -2.34 10.22
CA LEU A 13 -3.53 -2.30 10.41
C LEU A 13 -4.17 -1.47 9.29
N MET A 14 -5.13 -2.04 8.57
CA MET A 14 -5.98 -1.27 7.67
C MET A 14 -7.14 -0.71 8.49
N TRP A 15 -7.25 0.62 8.52
CA TRP A 15 -8.23 1.27 9.36
C TRP A 15 -9.65 1.15 8.82
N ASN A 16 -9.77 1.26 7.51
CA ASN A 16 -11.02 1.21 6.78
C ASN A 16 -10.90 0.31 5.55
N LYS A 17 -12.02 0.19 4.84
CA LYS A 17 -12.18 -0.70 3.70
C LYS A 17 -11.65 -0.07 2.41
N ILE A 18 -11.59 -0.89 1.37
CA ILE A 18 -11.42 -0.46 -0.01
C ILE A 18 -12.66 -0.84 -0.81
N PHE A 19 -13.51 0.15 -1.10
CA PHE A 19 -14.76 -0.04 -1.83
C PHE A 19 -15.67 -1.10 -1.19
N GLY A 20 -15.71 -1.14 0.15
CA GLY A 20 -16.51 -2.13 0.91
C GLY A 20 -15.83 -3.48 1.15
N SER A 21 -14.66 -3.72 0.56
CA SER A 21 -13.84 -4.94 0.73
C SER A 21 -12.71 -4.75 1.74
N SER A 22 -12.16 -5.85 2.26
CA SER A 22 -10.99 -5.82 3.13
C SER A 22 -9.77 -5.30 2.38
N LEU A 23 -9.19 -4.19 2.85
CA LEU A 23 -7.96 -3.66 2.30
C LEU A 23 -6.77 -4.60 2.60
N ALA A 24 -6.77 -5.27 3.77
CA ALA A 24 -5.71 -6.22 4.09
C ALA A 24 -5.71 -7.37 3.10
N GLU A 25 -6.88 -7.92 2.76
CA GLU A 25 -6.99 -8.97 1.73
C GLU A 25 -6.54 -8.46 0.36
N SER A 26 -6.99 -7.27 -0.07
CA SER A 26 -6.58 -6.69 -1.35
C SER A 26 -5.06 -6.51 -1.46
N LEU A 27 -4.40 -6.00 -0.42
CA LEU A 27 -2.94 -5.84 -0.40
C LEU A 27 -2.20 -7.18 -0.28
N LEU A 28 -2.81 -8.18 0.36
CA LEU A 28 -2.25 -9.53 0.45
C LEU A 28 -2.25 -10.26 -0.90
N GLN A 29 -3.14 -9.91 -1.84
CA GLN A 29 -3.14 -10.50 -3.19
C GLN A 29 -1.86 -10.18 -3.96
N TYR A 30 -1.21 -9.06 -3.66
CA TYR A 30 0.08 -8.67 -4.22
C TYR A 30 1.27 -9.19 -3.41
N LYS A 31 1.07 -10.18 -2.52
CA LYS A 31 2.20 -10.80 -1.83
C LYS A 31 3.14 -11.41 -2.85
N ASN A 32 4.31 -10.76 -2.94
CA ASN A 32 5.57 -11.28 -3.46
C ASN A 32 5.61 -12.81 -3.44
N ASP A 33 5.95 -13.37 -4.60
CA ASP A 33 6.28 -14.77 -4.93
C ASP A 33 7.29 -15.50 -4.02
N GLY A 34 7.60 -14.95 -2.84
CA GLY A 34 8.64 -15.41 -1.92
C GLY A 34 9.87 -14.51 -1.87
N GLN A 35 10.03 -13.53 -2.77
CA GLN A 35 11.23 -12.69 -2.84
C GLN A 35 11.40 -11.69 -1.69
N CYS A 36 10.33 -11.28 -1.00
CA CYS A 36 10.45 -10.35 0.14
C CYS A 36 10.80 -11.11 1.44
N SER A 37 12.03 -10.86 1.93
CA SER A 37 12.57 -11.43 3.17
C SER A 37 11.93 -10.85 4.43
N TYR A 38 11.37 -9.64 4.34
CA TYR A 38 10.63 -9.00 5.42
C TYR A 38 9.24 -9.62 5.55
N LYS A 39 8.85 -9.95 6.78
CA LYS A 39 7.52 -10.48 7.11
C LYS A 39 6.76 -9.42 7.88
N CYS A 40 5.55 -9.11 7.40
CA CYS A 40 4.60 -8.22 8.07
C CYS A 40 3.30 -8.96 8.34
N ILE A 41 2.59 -8.55 9.39
CA ILE A 41 1.24 -9.02 9.70
C ILE A 41 0.26 -7.96 9.20
N TYR A 42 -0.65 -8.36 8.31
CA TYR A 42 -1.71 -7.48 7.81
C TYR A 42 -3.02 -7.84 8.49
N THR A 43 -3.79 -6.84 8.91
CA THR A 43 -5.04 -7.07 9.65
C THR A 43 -5.99 -5.88 9.49
N ASP A 44 -7.28 -6.14 9.61
CA ASP A 44 -8.33 -5.10 9.71
C ASP A 44 -8.88 -5.00 11.16
N ASN A 45 -8.27 -5.71 12.11
CA ASN A 45 -8.74 -5.73 13.48
C ASN A 45 -8.32 -4.46 14.23
N ARG A 46 -9.24 -3.47 14.30
CA ARG A 46 -9.04 -2.21 15.02
C ARG A 46 -8.65 -2.38 16.49
N SER A 47 -8.93 -3.52 17.13
CA SER A 47 -8.48 -3.77 18.51
C SER A 47 -6.95 -3.80 18.67
N LEU A 48 -6.21 -3.90 17.57
CA LEU A 48 -4.75 -3.89 17.54
C LEU A 48 -4.17 -2.48 17.36
N GLU A 49 -5.00 -1.44 17.28
CA GLU A 49 -4.62 -0.03 17.09
C GLU A 49 -3.38 0.36 17.89
N GLN A 50 -3.38 0.20 19.22
CA GLN A 50 -2.27 0.65 20.10
C GLN A 50 -0.93 -0.07 19.84
N THR A 51 -0.99 -1.26 19.26
CA THR A 51 0.18 -2.13 19.02
C THR A 51 0.61 -2.19 17.56
N ALA A 52 -0.24 -1.71 16.65
CA ALA A 52 0.06 -1.64 15.24
C ALA A 52 1.23 -0.69 15.02
N SER A 53 2.19 -1.08 14.17
CA SER A 53 3.31 -0.22 13.80
C SER A 53 2.89 0.82 12.76
N ILE A 54 1.97 0.43 11.87
CA ILE A 54 1.47 1.24 10.77
C ILE A 54 -0.05 1.13 10.73
N LEU A 55 -0.72 2.25 10.54
CA LEU A 55 -2.13 2.32 10.20
C LEU A 55 -2.26 2.85 8.76
N VAL A 56 -3.07 2.18 7.95
CA VAL A 56 -3.32 2.55 6.56
C VAL A 56 -4.77 2.98 6.39
N PHE A 57 -4.96 4.16 5.82
CA PHE A 57 -6.27 4.78 5.62
C PHE A 57 -6.50 4.95 4.12
N HIS A 58 -7.44 4.19 3.59
CA HIS A 58 -7.89 4.39 2.22
C HIS A 58 -8.80 5.61 2.16
N ILE A 59 -8.29 6.71 1.61
CA ILE A 59 -8.91 8.04 1.73
C ILE A 59 -10.20 8.17 0.92
N ARG A 60 -10.40 7.28 -0.06
CA ARG A 60 -11.63 7.23 -0.87
C ARG A 60 -12.80 6.60 -0.12
N ASP A 61 -12.52 5.77 0.90
CA ASP A 61 -13.55 5.10 1.69
C ASP A 61 -13.88 5.91 2.95
N ASN A 62 -14.90 5.47 3.68
CA ASN A 62 -15.37 6.12 4.88
C ASN A 62 -14.28 6.16 5.96
N LEU A 63 -14.06 7.35 6.53
CA LEU A 63 -13.10 7.62 7.61
C LEU A 63 -13.80 7.86 8.94
N ASP A 64 -15.05 7.43 9.07
CA ASP A 64 -15.76 7.43 10.35
C ASP A 64 -14.97 6.70 11.43
N GLU A 65 -15.01 7.28 12.63
CA GLU A 65 -14.27 6.85 13.81
C GLU A 65 -12.77 6.88 13.57
N MET A 66 -12.15 8.05 13.74
CA MET A 66 -10.69 8.16 13.71
C MET A 66 -10.07 7.46 14.93
N PRO A 67 -8.85 6.90 14.82
CA PRO A 67 -8.16 6.28 15.94
C PRO A 67 -7.99 7.25 17.11
N GLU A 68 -8.21 6.76 18.32
CA GLU A 68 -8.14 7.56 19.55
C GLU A 68 -6.77 7.50 20.22
N HIS A 69 -5.97 6.46 19.93
CA HIS A 69 -4.76 6.08 20.66
C HIS A 69 -3.52 6.10 19.77
N ARG A 70 -3.21 7.26 19.19
CA ARG A 70 -1.97 7.45 18.43
C ARG A 70 -0.76 7.53 19.35
N THR A 71 0.22 6.68 19.10
CA THR A 71 1.55 6.77 19.73
C THR A 71 2.56 7.43 18.79
N PRO A 72 3.60 8.10 19.31
CA PRO A 72 4.63 8.75 18.47
C PRO A 72 5.43 7.79 17.58
N GLN A 73 5.39 6.49 17.85
CA GLN A 73 6.11 5.47 17.09
C GLN A 73 5.30 4.93 15.90
N GLN A 74 4.01 5.28 15.81
CA GLN A 74 3.13 4.81 14.75
C GLN A 74 3.21 5.66 13.50
N LEU A 75 3.10 4.99 12.36
CA LEU A 75 3.03 5.64 11.06
C LEU A 75 1.58 5.60 10.56
N TYR A 76 1.04 6.78 10.31
CA TYR A 76 -0.32 6.93 9.79
C TYR A 76 -0.22 7.25 8.31
N THR A 77 -0.74 6.33 7.49
CA THR A 77 -0.52 6.31 6.04
C THR A 77 -1.74 6.84 5.30
N PHE A 78 -1.55 7.91 4.53
CA PHE A 78 -2.52 8.43 3.59
C PHE A 78 -2.46 7.59 2.30
N PHE A 79 -3.43 6.69 2.12
CA PHE A 79 -3.48 5.81 0.95
C PHE A 79 -4.54 6.27 -0.05
N ILE A 80 -4.11 6.65 -1.26
CA ILE A 80 -5.01 7.03 -2.35
C ILE A 80 -4.43 6.66 -3.71
N LEU A 81 -5.25 6.03 -4.55
CA LEU A 81 -4.91 5.79 -5.96
C LEU A 81 -5.73 6.65 -6.90
N GLU A 82 -6.94 7.06 -6.51
CA GLU A 82 -7.81 7.85 -7.34
C GLU A 82 -7.25 9.25 -7.66
N SER A 83 -7.41 9.67 -8.92
CA SER A 83 -6.85 10.92 -9.42
C SER A 83 -7.53 12.17 -8.82
N PRO A 84 -6.90 13.36 -8.85
CA PRO A 84 -7.41 14.57 -8.20
C PRO A 84 -8.83 14.98 -8.62
N PRO A 85 -9.24 14.85 -9.91
CA PRO A 85 -10.63 15.12 -10.31
C PRO A 85 -11.67 14.25 -9.59
N HIS A 86 -11.30 13.03 -9.17
CA HIS A 86 -12.21 12.08 -8.51
C HIS A 86 -12.13 12.14 -6.98
N THR A 87 -11.17 12.88 -6.43
CA THR A 87 -10.89 12.93 -4.99
C THR A 87 -10.92 14.35 -4.43
N TRP A 88 -11.38 15.31 -5.24
CA TRP A 88 -11.46 16.72 -4.85
C TRP A 88 -12.29 16.90 -3.58
N GLY A 89 -11.64 17.34 -2.51
CA GLY A 89 -12.29 17.61 -1.22
C GLY A 89 -12.14 16.51 -0.17
N LEU A 90 -11.75 15.30 -0.56
CA LEU A 90 -11.55 14.21 0.40
C LEU A 90 -10.36 14.51 1.32
N GLY A 91 -10.55 14.21 2.60
CA GLY A 91 -9.53 14.42 3.63
C GLY A 91 -9.25 15.89 3.99
N ARG A 92 -9.97 16.88 3.42
CA ARG A 92 -9.76 18.30 3.75
C ARG A 92 -10.10 18.66 5.18
N ASP A 93 -11.04 17.93 5.79
CA ASP A 93 -11.44 18.14 7.18
C ASP A 93 -10.49 17.45 8.17
N ILE A 94 -9.51 16.69 7.66
CA ILE A 94 -8.50 16.02 8.48
C ILE A 94 -7.34 16.99 8.69
N SER A 95 -6.81 17.03 9.92
CA SER A 95 -5.64 17.83 10.23
C SER A 95 -4.46 17.49 9.28
N PRO A 96 -3.75 18.48 8.73
CA PRO A 96 -2.60 18.24 7.85
C PRO A 96 -1.52 17.33 8.46
N ASP A 97 -1.37 17.35 9.78
CA ASP A 97 -0.35 16.59 10.51
C ASP A 97 -0.85 15.20 10.99
N PHE A 98 -2.05 14.81 10.56
CA PHE A 98 -2.63 13.53 10.94
C PHE A 98 -1.87 12.36 10.32
N PHE A 99 -1.49 12.48 9.04
CA PHE A 99 -0.73 11.46 8.31
C PHE A 99 0.75 11.83 8.26
N ASN A 100 1.64 10.84 8.42
CA ASN A 100 3.09 11.03 8.31
C ASN A 100 3.71 10.28 7.14
N ILE A 101 2.97 9.39 6.51
CA ILE A 101 3.42 8.64 5.34
C ILE A 101 2.36 8.77 4.26
N SER A 102 2.83 8.96 3.03
CA SER A 102 2.01 8.93 1.82
C SER A 102 2.22 7.61 1.08
N MET A 103 1.12 7.01 0.64
CA MET A 103 1.14 5.83 -0.24
C MET A 103 0.23 6.10 -1.43
N THR A 104 0.81 6.38 -2.60
CA THR A 104 0.04 6.84 -3.77
C THR A 104 0.65 6.39 -5.09
N TYR A 105 -0.08 6.61 -6.19
CA TYR A 105 0.43 6.42 -7.56
C TYR A 105 1.54 7.41 -7.97
N ARG A 106 1.80 8.46 -7.17
CA ARG A 106 2.85 9.43 -7.49
C ARG A 106 4.22 8.89 -7.07
N ALA A 107 5.19 9.02 -7.96
CA ALA A 107 6.57 8.58 -7.74
C ALA A 107 7.28 9.29 -6.57
N ASP A 108 6.79 10.45 -6.14
CA ASP A 108 7.34 11.22 -5.01
C ASP A 108 6.66 10.93 -3.66
N SER A 109 5.81 9.90 -3.57
CA SER A 109 5.25 9.42 -2.30
C SER A 109 6.24 8.55 -1.53
N ASP A 110 6.11 8.52 -0.19
CA ASP A 110 6.98 7.74 0.70
C ASP A 110 6.92 6.23 0.36
N VAL A 111 5.73 5.76 -0.03
CA VAL A 111 5.49 4.43 -0.58
C VAL A 111 4.83 4.57 -1.94
N HIS A 112 5.64 4.47 -3.00
CA HIS A 112 5.11 4.45 -4.36
C HIS A 112 4.29 3.18 -4.61
N TYR A 113 3.01 3.35 -4.94
CA TYR A 113 2.08 2.28 -5.29
C TYR A 113 1.33 2.67 -6.57
N PRO A 114 1.90 2.40 -7.76
CA PRO A 114 1.27 2.74 -9.01
C PRO A 114 0.06 1.83 -9.29
N TYR A 115 -0.84 2.26 -10.17
CA TYR A 115 -1.94 1.40 -10.64
C TYR A 115 -1.43 0.19 -11.42
N ASP A 116 -0.34 0.39 -12.16
CA ASP A 116 0.29 -0.61 -13.01
C ASP A 116 1.78 -0.31 -13.12
N MET A 117 2.57 -1.30 -13.50
CA MET A 117 4.00 -1.17 -13.64
C MET A 117 4.51 -1.99 -14.82
N PHE A 118 5.48 -1.44 -15.54
CA PHE A 118 6.21 -2.21 -16.53
C PHE A 118 7.10 -3.22 -15.80
N GLU A 119 6.91 -4.49 -16.12
CA GLU A 119 7.74 -5.58 -15.64
C GLU A 119 8.58 -6.16 -16.78
N GLU A 120 9.79 -6.60 -16.46
CA GLU A 120 10.57 -7.37 -17.41
C GLU A 120 9.88 -8.71 -17.66
N TYR A 121 9.77 -9.10 -18.93
CA TYR A 121 9.25 -10.40 -19.31
C TYR A 121 10.39 -11.33 -19.73
N THR A 122 10.20 -12.63 -19.54
CA THR A 122 11.09 -13.66 -20.07
C THR A 122 10.49 -14.33 -21.30
N ARG A 123 11.35 -14.98 -22.10
CA ARG A 123 10.86 -15.82 -23.21
C ARG A 123 9.90 -16.92 -22.74
N LYS A 124 10.09 -17.44 -21.51
CA LYS A 124 9.24 -18.47 -20.93
C LYS A 124 7.82 -17.93 -20.65
N ASP A 125 7.69 -16.65 -20.29
CA ASP A 125 6.40 -16.02 -20.06
C ASP A 125 5.61 -15.89 -21.37
N LEU A 126 6.30 -15.57 -22.48
CA LEU A 126 5.71 -15.62 -23.82
C LEU A 126 5.30 -17.04 -24.25
N GLU A 127 6.21 -18.01 -24.07
CA GLU A 127 5.97 -19.41 -24.48
C GLU A 127 4.83 -20.06 -23.67
N SER A 128 4.63 -19.65 -22.42
CA SER A 128 3.53 -20.11 -21.58
C SER A 128 2.21 -19.36 -21.81
N GLY A 129 2.23 -18.29 -22.61
CA GLY A 129 1.06 -17.43 -22.84
C GLY A 129 0.69 -16.55 -21.66
N LEU A 130 1.61 -16.35 -20.70
CA LEU A 130 1.44 -15.40 -19.60
C LEU A 130 1.48 -13.95 -20.08
N VAL A 131 2.24 -13.69 -21.15
CA VAL A 131 2.34 -12.40 -21.84
C VAL A 131 2.10 -12.60 -23.33
N THR A 132 1.35 -11.69 -23.95
CA THR A 132 1.13 -11.67 -25.41
C THR A 132 1.93 -10.55 -26.08
N TYR A 133 2.18 -10.67 -27.39
CA TYR A 133 3.00 -9.68 -28.12
C TYR A 133 2.42 -8.26 -28.10
N ASP A 134 1.09 -8.11 -28.02
CA ASP A 134 0.40 -6.82 -27.88
C ASP A 134 0.55 -6.18 -26.49
N GLN A 135 1.05 -6.92 -25.50
CA GLN A 135 1.37 -6.43 -24.16
C GLN A 135 2.85 -6.05 -24.01
N ILE A 136 3.69 -6.29 -25.02
CA ILE A 136 5.12 -5.96 -24.98
C ILE A 136 5.33 -4.56 -25.55
N TRP A 137 5.97 -3.71 -24.76
CA TRP A 137 6.35 -2.36 -25.16
C TRP A 137 7.84 -2.34 -25.48
N THR A 138 8.20 -1.66 -26.57
CA THR A 138 9.61 -1.41 -26.92
C THR A 138 10.16 -0.22 -26.16
N GLU A 139 11.48 -0.14 -25.98
CA GLU A 139 12.13 1.02 -25.35
C GLU A 139 11.79 2.35 -26.05
N ASN A 140 11.52 2.31 -27.35
CA ASN A 140 11.11 3.48 -28.13
C ASN A 140 9.68 3.95 -27.81
N GLU A 141 8.81 3.06 -27.34
CA GLU A 141 7.43 3.38 -26.95
C GLU A 141 7.35 3.86 -25.49
N VAL A 142 8.28 3.44 -24.63
CA VAL A 142 8.33 3.84 -23.22
C VAL A 142 9.01 5.20 -23.01
N ASN A 143 9.97 5.57 -23.87
CA ASN A 143 10.80 6.78 -23.71
C ASN A 143 10.33 8.01 -24.51
N ASN A 144 9.17 7.93 -25.19
CA ASN A 144 8.53 9.06 -25.90
C ASN A 144 7.39 9.66 -25.07
#